data_AF-A0A2N0PA80-F1
#
_entry.id   AF-A0A2N0PA80-F1
#
_cell.length_a   1.000
_cell.length_b   1.000
_cell.length_c   1.000
_cell.angle_alpha   90.00
_cell.angle_beta   90.00
_cell.angle_gamma   90.00
#
_symmetry.space_group_name_H-M   'P 1'
#
loop_
_entity.id
_entity.type
_entity.pdbx_description
1 polymer ?
#
loop_
_entity_poly.entity_id
_entity_poly.type
_entity_poly.pdbx_seq_one_letter_code
_entity_poly.pdbx_strand_id
1 'polypeptide(L)' 'LIHKLPEFWENPDDFIPERFLKETNNEITKNAFIPFGGGTRICPGRHMAMVELKTLLILLFRKYDVELVD' A
#
# COMPACT_ATOMS: atom_id res chain seq x y z
N LEU A 1 -15.05 1.22 1.33
CA LEU A 1 -14.13 0.42 0.48
C LEU A 1 -13.36 -0.52 1.41
N ILE A 2 -13.17 -1.80 1.07
CA ILE A 2 -12.64 -2.84 1.98
C ILE A 2 -11.33 -2.48 2.71
N HIS A 3 -10.52 -1.58 2.15
CA HIS A 3 -9.25 -1.10 2.74
C HIS A 3 -9.41 -0.21 3.97
N LYS A 4 -10.64 0.21 4.32
CA LYS A 4 -10.93 1.05 5.50
C LYS A 4 -11.94 0.43 6.47
N LEU A 5 -12.29 -0.85 6.28
CA LEU A 5 -13.24 -1.51 7.19
C LEU A 5 -12.54 -1.79 8.53
N PRO A 6 -13.07 -1.27 9.67
CA PRO A 6 -12.48 -1.50 10.98
C PRO A 6 -12.43 -2.98 11.39
N GLU A 7 -13.25 -3.83 10.78
CA GLU A 7 -13.22 -5.28 10.95
C GLU A 7 -11.89 -5.92 10.51
N PHE A 8 -11.22 -5.34 9.51
CA PHE A 8 -9.96 -5.87 8.96
C PHE A 8 -8.73 -5.02 9.28
N TRP A 9 -8.94 -3.78 9.74
CA TRP A 9 -7.89 -2.77 9.84
C TRP A 9 -8.02 -2.01 11.15
N GLU A 10 -7.07 -2.21 12.05
CA GLU A 10 -6.88 -1.33 13.20
C GLU A 10 -6.46 0.06 12.71
N ASN A 11 -7.04 1.12 13.29
CA ASN A 11 -6.83 2.51 12.90
C ASN A 11 -6.82 2.69 11.36
N PRO A 12 -7.97 2.47 10.67
CA PRO A 12 -8.02 2.34 9.22
C PRO A 12 -7.75 3.65 8.45
N ASP A 13 -7.84 4.79 9.13
CA ASP A 13 -7.59 6.11 8.54
C ASP A 13 -6.15 6.60 8.79
N ASP A 14 -5.38 5.90 9.63
CA ASP A 14 -4.00 6.24 9.93
C ASP A 14 -3.02 5.65 8.90
N PHE A 15 -1.99 6.42 8.55
CA PHE A 15 -0.90 5.95 7.71
C PHE A 15 0.10 5.14 8.54
N ILE A 16 -0.06 3.82 8.56
CA ILE A 16 0.79 2.90 9.34
C ILE A 16 1.47 1.90 8.39
N PRO A 17 2.66 2.22 7.82
CA PRO A 17 3.42 1.32 6.92
C PRO A 17 3.81 -0.01 7.57
N GLU A 18 4.06 0.00 8.88
CA GLU A 18 4.59 -1.13 9.64
C GLU A 18 3.66 -2.34 9.59
N ARG A 19 2.34 -2.13 9.40
CA ARG A 19 1.36 -3.23 9.30
C ARG A 19 1.61 -4.18 8.13
N PHE A 20 2.44 -3.79 7.16
CA PHE A 20 2.80 -4.59 6.00
C PHE A 20 4.19 -5.26 6.13
N LEU A 21 4.89 -5.05 7.24
CA LEU A 21 6.17 -5.68 7.51
C LEU A 21 5.98 -7.12 8.00
N LYS A 22 6.96 -7.99 7.73
CA LYS A 22 6.88 -9.41 8.14
C LYS A 22 7.03 -9.60 9.65
N GLU A 23 7.68 -8.67 10.32
CA GLU A 23 8.10 -8.76 11.73
C GLU A 23 6.96 -8.42 12.71
N THR A 24 5.88 -7.80 12.23
CA THR A 24 4.78 -7.34 13.09
C THR A 24 3.82 -8.44 13.54
N ASN A 25 4.01 -9.72 13.17
CA ASN A 25 3.05 -10.83 13.40
C ASN A 25 1.59 -10.54 12.96
N ASN A 26 1.38 -9.44 12.24
CA ASN A 26 0.09 -8.99 11.75
C ASN A 26 -0.21 -9.72 10.44
N GLU A 27 -0.85 -10.89 10.54
CA GLU A 27 -1.42 -11.53 9.37
C GLU A 27 -2.57 -10.67 8.83
N ILE A 28 -2.32 -9.98 7.71
CA ILE A 28 -3.37 -9.24 7.01
C ILE A 28 -4.44 -10.24 6.56
N THR A 29 -5.68 -9.99 6.95
CA THR A 29 -6.81 -10.84 6.57
C THR A 29 -6.84 -11.03 5.06
N LYS A 30 -6.99 -12.29 4.62
CA LYS A 30 -6.99 -12.63 3.20
C LYS A 30 -8.01 -11.78 2.44
N ASN A 31 -7.57 -11.19 1.32
CA ASN A 31 -8.37 -10.29 0.48
C ASN A 31 -8.82 -8.97 1.14
N ALA A 32 -8.38 -8.64 2.36
CA ALA A 32 -8.65 -7.32 2.94
C ALA A 32 -7.88 -6.19 2.24
N PHE A 33 -6.75 -6.52 1.59
CA PHE A 33 -5.96 -5.60 0.77
C PHE A 33 -5.96 -6.04 -0.71
N ILE A 34 -6.72 -5.32 -1.54
CA ILE A 34 -6.89 -5.59 -2.97
C ILE A 34 -6.77 -4.31 -3.81
N PRO A 35 -5.61 -3.62 -3.80
CA PRO A 35 -5.44 -2.32 -4.49
C PRO A 35 -5.58 -2.41 -6.01
N PHE A 36 -5.45 -3.60 -6.58
CA PHE A 36 -5.55 -3.86 -8.02
C PHE A 36 -6.78 -4.72 -8.40
N GLY A 37 -7.74 -4.85 -7.48
CA GLY A 37 -8.89 -5.74 -7.64
C GLY A 37 -8.52 -7.22 -7.49
N GLY A 38 -9.35 -8.11 -8.04
CA GLY A 38 -9.18 -9.56 -7.94
C GLY A 38 -9.95 -10.34 -9.02
N GLY A 39 -9.75 -11.65 -9.03
CA GLY A 39 -10.41 -12.55 -9.99
C GLY A 39 -9.94 -12.37 -11.43
N THR A 40 -10.80 -12.74 -12.39
CA THR A 40 -10.50 -12.71 -13.84
C THR A 40 -10.36 -11.29 -14.41
N ARG A 41 -10.78 -10.27 -13.66
CA ARG A 41 -10.70 -8.85 -14.02
C ARG A 41 -9.68 -8.08 -13.19
N ILE A 42 -8.75 -8.78 -12.53
CA ILE A 42 -7.63 -8.13 -11.82
C ILE A 42 -6.85 -7.23 -12.79
N CYS A 43 -6.37 -6.08 -12.30
CA CYS A 43 -5.65 -5.13 -13.15
C CYS A 43 -4.47 -5.82 -13.89
N PRO A 44 -4.46 -5.79 -15.23
CA PRO A 44 -3.37 -6.40 -16.01
C PRO A 44 -2.04 -5.65 -15.80
N GLY A 45 -2.11 -4.34 -15.54
CA GLY A 45 -0.94 -3.47 -15.32
C GLY A 45 -0.35 -3.49 -13.92
N ARG A 46 -0.87 -4.29 -12.97
CA ARG A 46 -0.43 -4.25 -11.56
C ARG A 46 1.08 -4.41 -11.36
N HIS A 47 1.72 -5.26 -12.16
CA HIS A 47 3.17 -5.51 -12.05
C HIS A 47 3.97 -4.31 -12.56
N MET A 48 3.55 -3.73 -13.68
CA MET A 48 4.13 -2.50 -14.22
C MET A 48 3.97 -1.34 -13.23
N ALA A 49 2.75 -1.14 -12.69
CA ALA A 49 2.49 -0.12 -11.68
C ALA A 49 3.38 -0.28 -10.45
N MET A 50 3.62 -1.50 -9.96
CA MET A 50 4.51 -1.72 -8.81
C MET A 50 5.97 -1.37 -9.11
N VAL A 51 6.45 -1.62 -10.34
CA VAL A 51 7.79 -1.20 -10.77
C VAL A 51 7.87 0.32 -10.81
N GLU A 52 6.92 0.96 -11.50
CA GLU A 52 6.87 2.41 -11.66
C GLU A 52 6.78 3.14 -10.32
N LEU A 53 5.88 2.72 -9.43
CA LEU A 53 5.71 3.33 -8.10
C LEU A 53 7.00 3.24 -7.28
N LYS A 54 7.65 2.07 -7.26
CA LYS A 54 8.91 1.89 -6.53
C LYS A 54 10.03 2.74 -7.12
N THR A 55 10.18 2.73 -8.45
CA THR A 55 11.20 3.51 -9.13
C THR A 55 10.99 5.01 -8.91
N LEU A 56 9.75 5.49 -9.01
CA LEU A 56 9.41 6.89 -8.75
C LEU A 56 9.78 7.32 -7.33
N LEU A 57 9.36 6.55 -6.32
CA LEU A 57 9.67 6.85 -4.92
C LEU A 57 11.18 6.91 -4.68
N ILE A 58 11.94 5.94 -5.21
CA ILE A 58 13.40 5.92 -5.08
C ILE A 58 14.02 7.14 -5.77
N LEU A 59 13.57 7.50 -6.97
CA LEU A 59 14.12 8.65 -7.70
C LEU A 59 13.80 9.98 -7.02
N LEU A 60 12.61 10.09 -6.42
CA LEU A 60 12.17 11.29 -5.69
C LEU A 60 13.04 11.49 -4.44
N PHE A 61 13.06 10.51 -3.54
CA PHE A 61 13.76 10.63 -2.25
C PHE A 61 15.29 10.55 -2.36
N ARG A 62 15.84 10.07 -3.48
CA ARG A 62 17.29 10.13 -3.74
C ARG A 62 17.77 11.54 -4.13
N LYS A 63 16.89 12.37 -4.69
CA LYS A 63 17.25 13.67 -5.25
C LYS A 63 16.74 14.85 -4.43
N TYR A 64 15.60 14.70 -3.77
CA TYR A 64 14.94 15.76 -3.04
C TYR A 64 14.73 15.35 -1.59
N ASP A 65 14.85 16.34 -0.71
CA ASP A 65 14.28 16.28 0.62
C ASP A 65 12.85 16.82 0.55
N VAL A 66 11.89 16.11 1.14
CA VAL A 66 10.46 16.39 0.97
C VAL A 66 9.87 16.76 2.32
N GLU A 67 9.39 18.00 2.41
CA GLU A 67 8.76 18.55 3.61
C GLU A 67 7.35 19.03 3.27
N LEU A 68 6.46 19.05 4.28
CA LEU A 68 5.16 19.69 4.14
C LEU A 68 5.36 21.20 4.06
N VAL A 69 4.58 21.87 3.23
CA VAL A 69 4.49 23.32 3.25
C VAL A 69 3.55 23.70 4.39
N ASP A 70 3.97 24.66 5.22
CA ASP A 70 3.17 25.23 6.31
C ASP A 70 1.81 25.77 5.86
#